data_AF-A0A7Y5E3G5-F1
#
_entry.id   AF-A0A7Y5E3G5-F1
#
_cell.length_a   1.000
_cell.length_b   1.000
_cell.length_c   1.000
_cell.angle_alpha   90.00
_cell.angle_beta   90.00
_cell.angle_gamma   90.00
#
_symmetry.space_group_name_H-M   'P 1'
#
loop_
_entity.id
_entity.type
_entity.pdbx_description
1 polymer ?
#
loop_
_entity_poly.entity_id
_entity_poly.type
_entity_poly.pdbx_seq_one_letter_code
_entity_poly.pdbx_strand_id
1 'polypeptide(L)'
;MNRRVTALLGSLVGLTVASSAAAAPTLIFSEDWEGNAAQIALRWRGSAVCNQIQNGMGADGALLPTSADATACSGPVVRDDKGWSGGRMYTNTNAAVFPPVVAANDEFCVTAWIRAAAASDPYIGINYGATAGGKVDLVNNSAANGEHFLIGGAGADPDGYGGNATAVAKDGVWHRVTKQWKVTAADLTVLGQTTNRFNLKFVNFGGSVVCPATPPTIGTMDIDDVRIYKLAAGDTCPAIGPDETPHETCGTTKPICNSAAVGTQKVYKCAECGSGFGAGMATSCPVATSPVCIAAGAEKGSCKACAEDLGVTGAVAACGVAANPFCKNDGSCGKCTTDNECKDATKNHGVGANKCDTAKGSCTNGCSVTTEGVDCTNSNKPWCEPVGTTAIGICKDKLENGQPIPNRAADTAADKGKCTDPNATKFCASASCDKADDKCGFANGTACVPGTDDAKCRATVCGTDSKCGQVEGGPCVAATDCRDTTNTCTDNKCAPAGTSSSSSSSGGTSSSSSSSGASSGTTPPGDGGGGCATTSSTGGSLATVSIGLGLAILALRRRRREARASEATGTADEKQD
;
A
#
# COMPACT_ATOMS: atom_id res chain seq x y z
N MET A 1 -89.98 -5.35 47.75
CA MET A 1 -88.58 -5.07 47.34
C MET A 1 -87.81 -6.38 47.31
N ASN A 2 -87.24 -6.76 46.16
CA ASN A 2 -85.95 -7.47 45.98
C ASN A 2 -85.88 -8.06 44.57
N ARG A 3 -84.92 -7.58 43.78
CA ARG A 3 -84.65 -8.07 42.43
C ARG A 3 -83.79 -9.34 42.51
N ARG A 4 -84.20 -10.42 41.84
CA ARG A 4 -83.27 -11.50 41.45
C ARG A 4 -82.64 -11.11 40.12
N VAL A 5 -81.33 -10.94 40.09
CA VAL A 5 -80.56 -10.71 38.87
C VAL A 5 -79.97 -12.05 38.44
N THR A 6 -80.43 -12.58 37.30
CA THR A 6 -79.86 -13.77 36.68
C THR A 6 -78.67 -13.34 35.82
N ALA A 7 -77.46 -13.71 36.22
CA ALA A 7 -76.27 -13.46 35.42
C ALA A 7 -76.11 -14.53 34.33
N LEU A 8 -76.19 -14.14 33.05
CA LEU A 8 -75.72 -14.98 31.96
C LEU A 8 -74.18 -14.95 31.93
N LEU A 9 -73.53 -16.10 32.11
CA LEU A 9 -72.15 -16.28 31.66
C LEU A 9 -72.16 -16.53 30.15
N GLY A 10 -71.73 -15.54 29.37
CA GLY A 10 -71.38 -15.72 27.97
C GLY A 10 -69.91 -16.17 27.84
N SER A 11 -69.68 -17.38 27.36
CA SER A 11 -68.33 -17.85 27.01
C SER A 11 -67.81 -17.08 25.80
N LEU A 12 -66.99 -16.05 26.03
CA LEU A 12 -66.27 -15.35 24.99
C LEU A 12 -65.10 -16.22 24.50
N VAL A 13 -65.30 -16.95 23.40
CA VAL A 13 -64.22 -17.67 22.73
C VAL A 13 -63.26 -16.65 22.12
N GLY A 14 -62.14 -16.40 22.79
CA GLY A 14 -61.09 -15.52 22.31
C GLY A 14 -60.42 -16.08 21.07
N LEU A 15 -60.92 -15.71 19.89
CA LEU A 15 -60.31 -16.07 18.61
C LEU A 15 -59.00 -15.27 18.47
N THR A 16 -57.89 -15.86 18.91
CA THR A 16 -56.55 -15.32 18.64
C THR A 16 -56.27 -15.45 17.16
N VAL A 17 -56.68 -14.44 16.39
CA VAL A 17 -56.22 -14.26 15.01
C VAL A 17 -54.72 -14.05 15.10
N ALA A 18 -53.96 -15.10 14.76
CA ALA A 18 -52.52 -14.96 14.60
C ALA A 18 -52.29 -13.93 13.50
N SER A 19 -51.87 -12.73 13.87
CA SER A 19 -51.42 -11.73 12.91
C SER A 19 -50.18 -12.30 12.24
N SER A 20 -50.36 -12.90 11.05
CA SER A 20 -49.27 -13.23 10.16
C SER A 20 -48.53 -11.92 9.88
N ALA A 21 -47.37 -11.73 10.51
CA ALA A 21 -46.51 -10.61 10.20
C ALA A 21 -46.24 -10.65 8.70
N ALA A 22 -46.55 -9.56 8.01
CA ALA A 22 -46.24 -9.44 6.59
C ALA A 22 -44.75 -9.74 6.39
N ALA A 23 -44.43 -10.55 5.38
CA ALA A 23 -43.04 -10.85 5.08
C ALA A 23 -42.33 -9.56 4.71
N ALA A 24 -41.20 -9.25 5.34
CA ALA A 24 -40.51 -7.99 5.06
C ALA A 24 -40.06 -7.92 3.58
N PRO A 25 -40.06 -6.72 2.96
CA PRO A 25 -39.49 -6.50 1.64
C PRO A 25 -38.12 -7.15 1.47
N THR A 26 -37.97 -7.99 0.44
CA THR A 26 -36.75 -8.80 0.23
C THR A 26 -35.81 -8.08 -0.72
N LEU A 27 -34.63 -7.67 -0.26
CA LEU A 27 -33.59 -7.07 -1.10
C LEU A 27 -33.09 -8.08 -2.15
N ILE A 28 -33.29 -7.79 -3.43
CA ILE A 28 -32.90 -8.64 -4.57
C ILE A 28 -31.82 -8.05 -5.47
N PHE A 29 -31.50 -6.76 -5.30
CA PHE A 29 -30.41 -6.08 -5.98
C PHE A 29 -29.93 -4.92 -5.10
N SER A 30 -28.62 -4.73 -5.04
CA SER A 30 -27.96 -3.60 -4.39
C SER A 30 -26.76 -3.22 -5.23
N GLU A 31 -26.60 -1.93 -5.50
CA GLU A 31 -25.42 -1.38 -6.14
C GLU A 31 -25.18 0.04 -5.67
N ASP A 32 -23.92 0.32 -5.35
CA ASP A 32 -23.47 1.61 -4.84
C ASP A 32 -22.52 2.18 -5.89
N TRP A 33 -22.65 3.46 -6.17
CA TRP A 33 -22.03 4.14 -7.31
C TRP A 33 -21.05 5.21 -6.84
N GLU A 34 -20.57 5.10 -5.61
CA GLU A 34 -19.51 5.93 -5.04
C GLU A 34 -18.28 6.01 -5.96
N GLY A 35 -17.68 7.19 -6.02
CA GLY A 35 -16.52 7.49 -6.85
C GLY A 35 -16.10 8.96 -6.76
N ASN A 36 -14.83 9.23 -7.00
CA ASN A 36 -14.33 10.60 -7.04
C ASN A 36 -14.87 11.37 -8.27
N ALA A 37 -14.84 12.71 -8.21
CA ALA A 37 -15.37 13.57 -9.26
C ALA A 37 -14.78 13.30 -10.66
N ALA A 38 -13.52 12.84 -10.74
CA ALA A 38 -12.91 12.46 -12.02
C ALA A 38 -13.48 11.14 -12.57
N GLN A 39 -13.80 10.16 -11.73
CA GLN A 39 -14.48 8.93 -12.12
C GLN A 39 -15.92 9.19 -12.56
N ILE A 40 -16.66 10.03 -11.82
CA ILE A 40 -18.01 10.49 -12.20
C ILE A 40 -18.03 11.05 -13.62
N ALA A 41 -17.08 11.92 -13.96
CA ALA A 41 -16.93 12.48 -15.31
C ALA A 41 -16.54 11.44 -16.38
N LEU A 42 -15.95 10.30 -16.01
CA LEU A 42 -15.65 9.19 -16.92
C LEU A 42 -16.85 8.26 -17.16
N ARG A 43 -17.78 8.17 -16.20
CA ARG A 43 -19.01 7.36 -16.29
C ARG A 43 -20.04 8.04 -17.19
N TRP A 44 -20.37 9.30 -16.91
CA TRP A 44 -21.32 10.10 -17.69
C TRP A 44 -20.65 10.82 -18.88
N ARG A 45 -19.85 10.10 -19.66
CA ARG A 45 -19.34 10.67 -20.92
C ARG A 45 -20.51 10.85 -21.88
N GLY A 46 -20.82 12.12 -22.19
CA GLY A 46 -21.59 12.44 -23.39
C GLY A 46 -20.84 11.91 -24.61
N SER A 47 -21.54 11.19 -25.50
CA SER A 47 -20.97 10.87 -26.80
C SER A 47 -20.70 12.18 -27.54
N ALA A 48 -19.48 12.37 -28.04
CA ALA A 48 -19.19 13.47 -28.97
C ALA A 48 -19.86 13.26 -30.35
N VAL A 49 -20.41 12.08 -30.59
CA VAL A 49 -21.07 11.67 -31.83
C VAL A 49 -22.57 11.53 -31.59
N CYS A 50 -23.36 12.29 -32.36
CA CYS A 50 -24.80 12.12 -32.48
C CYS A 50 -25.12 10.75 -33.12
N ASN A 51 -25.39 9.74 -32.29
CA ASN A 51 -26.01 8.49 -32.75
C ASN A 51 -27.53 8.69 -32.80
N GLN A 52 -28.06 9.15 -33.93
CA GLN A 52 -29.52 9.30 -34.09
C GLN A 52 -30.22 7.95 -33.98
N ILE A 53 -31.43 7.98 -33.40
CA ILE A 53 -32.43 6.95 -33.60
C ILE A 53 -32.82 7.00 -35.08
N GLN A 54 -32.22 6.18 -35.93
CA GLN A 54 -32.83 5.90 -37.23
C GLN A 54 -34.12 5.10 -36.95
N ASN A 55 -35.26 5.75 -37.18
CA ASN A 55 -36.61 5.21 -36.99
C ASN A 55 -36.95 4.11 -38.03
N GLY A 56 -36.20 3.01 -38.02
CA GLY A 56 -36.42 1.91 -38.95
C GLY A 56 -35.39 0.80 -38.86
N MET A 57 -35.54 -0.09 -37.86
CA MET A 57 -35.17 -1.53 -37.86
C MET A 57 -33.78 -1.96 -38.41
N GLY A 58 -32.82 -1.04 -38.56
CA GLY A 58 -31.54 -1.26 -39.22
C GLY A 58 -30.38 -1.15 -38.25
N ALA A 59 -29.88 -2.30 -37.80
CA ALA A 59 -28.76 -2.48 -36.87
C ALA A 59 -28.91 -1.77 -35.51
N ASP A 60 -29.11 -2.55 -34.45
CA ASP A 60 -28.91 -2.05 -33.10
C ASP A 60 -27.51 -1.47 -32.92
N GLY A 61 -27.44 -0.26 -32.36
CA GLY A 61 -26.19 0.33 -31.87
C GLY A 61 -25.46 -0.68 -31.00
N ALA A 62 -24.21 -0.95 -31.34
CA ALA A 62 -23.45 -2.04 -30.75
C ALA A 62 -23.20 -1.75 -29.26
N LEU A 63 -23.78 -2.57 -28.38
CA LEU A 63 -23.51 -2.52 -26.94
C LEU A 63 -22.01 -2.50 -26.72
N LEU A 64 -21.50 -1.45 -26.08
CA LEU A 64 -20.07 -1.30 -25.85
C LEU A 64 -19.60 -2.43 -24.91
N PRO A 65 -18.34 -2.89 -25.07
CA PRO A 65 -17.80 -3.96 -24.23
C PRO A 65 -18.00 -3.67 -22.74
N THR A 66 -18.46 -4.67 -21.99
CA THR A 66 -18.59 -4.60 -20.54
C THR A 66 -17.27 -4.20 -19.91
N SER A 67 -17.21 -3.00 -19.34
CA SER A 67 -16.07 -2.55 -18.55
C SER A 67 -16.40 -2.74 -17.07
N ALA A 68 -15.62 -3.56 -16.38
CA ALA A 68 -15.58 -3.52 -14.93
C ALA A 68 -14.86 -2.21 -14.52
N ASP A 69 -15.58 -1.29 -13.88
CA ASP A 69 -14.93 -0.19 -13.17
C ASP A 69 -14.39 -0.73 -11.84
N ALA A 70 -13.15 -1.24 -11.88
CA ALA A 70 -12.47 -1.79 -10.70
C ALA A 70 -12.24 -0.77 -9.57
N THR A 71 -12.66 0.48 -9.77
CA THR A 71 -12.50 1.61 -8.85
C THR A 71 -13.81 2.28 -8.45
N ALA A 72 -14.95 1.76 -8.92
CA ALA A 72 -16.29 2.07 -8.41
C ALA A 72 -16.73 1.04 -7.38
N CYS A 73 -17.73 1.39 -6.57
CA CYS A 73 -18.51 0.42 -5.79
C CYS A 73 -19.47 -0.44 -6.65
N SER A 74 -19.61 -0.11 -7.95
CA SER A 74 -20.59 -0.72 -8.83
C SER A 74 -20.16 -2.09 -9.36
N GLY A 75 -21.11 -2.86 -9.85
CA GLY A 75 -20.84 -4.08 -10.60
C GLY A 75 -20.22 -3.79 -11.99
N PRO A 76 -19.99 -4.85 -12.79
CA PRO A 76 -19.80 -4.69 -14.22
C PRO A 76 -21.02 -3.96 -14.83
N VAL A 77 -20.77 -3.03 -15.75
CA VAL A 77 -21.83 -2.29 -16.44
C VAL A 77 -21.73 -2.50 -17.95
N VAL A 78 -22.88 -2.57 -18.62
CA VAL A 78 -22.97 -2.45 -20.09
C VAL A 78 -23.25 -0.99 -20.41
N ARG A 79 -22.47 -0.41 -21.33
CA ARG A 79 -22.69 0.95 -21.83
C ARG A 79 -23.38 0.91 -23.20
N ASP A 80 -24.36 1.77 -23.37
CA ASP A 80 -25.13 1.97 -24.59
C ASP A 80 -24.89 3.40 -25.10
N ASP A 81 -24.56 3.53 -26.38
CA ASP A 81 -24.10 4.75 -27.05
C ASP A 81 -25.19 5.43 -27.89
N LYS A 82 -26.47 5.07 -27.70
CA LYS A 82 -27.61 5.63 -28.44
C LYS A 82 -27.94 7.10 -28.03
N GLY A 83 -27.36 8.06 -28.75
CA GLY A 83 -27.82 9.45 -28.87
C GLY A 83 -27.16 10.48 -27.93
N TRP A 84 -27.75 11.68 -27.87
CA TRP A 84 -27.33 12.78 -26.97
C TRP A 84 -27.71 12.55 -25.49
N SER A 85 -28.28 11.40 -25.13
CA SER A 85 -28.39 11.01 -23.73
C SER A 85 -27.01 10.63 -23.19
N GLY A 86 -26.49 11.41 -22.25
CA GLY A 86 -25.23 11.11 -21.56
C GLY A 86 -25.35 9.81 -20.78
N GLY A 87 -24.47 8.85 -21.09
CA GLY A 87 -24.30 7.59 -20.36
C GLY A 87 -25.58 6.76 -20.15
N ARG A 88 -25.96 5.94 -21.14
CA ARG A 88 -26.88 4.83 -20.84
C ARG A 88 -26.09 3.70 -20.22
N MET A 89 -26.43 3.33 -18.98
CA MET A 89 -25.77 2.24 -18.26
C MET A 89 -26.79 1.20 -17.83
N TYR A 90 -26.52 -0.07 -18.15
CA TYR A 90 -27.26 -1.21 -17.64
C TYR A 90 -26.42 -1.96 -16.60
N THR A 91 -27.07 -2.31 -15.50
CA THR A 91 -26.48 -3.09 -14.40
C THR A 91 -26.23 -4.52 -14.85
N ASN A 92 -24.97 -4.95 -14.95
CA ASN A 92 -24.61 -6.33 -15.32
C ASN A 92 -23.96 -7.05 -14.13
N THR A 93 -24.77 -7.38 -13.14
CA THR A 93 -24.30 -8.12 -11.96
C THR A 93 -24.65 -9.60 -12.04
N ASN A 94 -23.61 -10.43 -12.00
CA ASN A 94 -23.63 -11.80 -11.48
C ASN A 94 -24.79 -12.71 -11.95
N ALA A 95 -24.54 -13.49 -13.02
CA ALA A 95 -25.48 -14.35 -13.74
C ALA A 95 -26.30 -15.38 -12.91
N ALA A 96 -26.00 -15.54 -11.62
CA ALA A 96 -26.79 -16.36 -10.70
C ALA A 96 -28.03 -15.64 -10.12
N VAL A 97 -28.07 -14.30 -10.11
CA VAL A 97 -29.09 -13.53 -9.35
C VAL A 97 -29.72 -12.39 -10.15
N PHE A 98 -28.93 -11.58 -10.84
CA PHE A 98 -29.44 -10.47 -11.66
C PHE A 98 -29.18 -10.75 -13.16
N PRO A 99 -30.05 -10.29 -14.08
CA PRO A 99 -31.36 -9.68 -13.85
C PRO A 99 -32.37 -10.66 -13.22
N PRO A 100 -33.26 -10.19 -12.32
CA PRO A 100 -34.15 -11.06 -11.54
C PRO A 100 -35.18 -11.72 -12.45
N VAL A 101 -35.58 -12.95 -12.10
CA VAL A 101 -36.75 -13.58 -12.74
C VAL A 101 -38.02 -12.93 -12.21
N VAL A 102 -38.92 -12.56 -13.12
CA VAL A 102 -40.21 -11.94 -12.81
C VAL A 102 -41.38 -12.76 -13.32
N ALA A 103 -42.50 -12.66 -12.61
CA ALA A 103 -43.81 -13.17 -13.02
C ALA A 103 -44.86 -12.06 -12.99
N ALA A 104 -45.98 -12.26 -13.69
CA ALA A 104 -47.08 -11.30 -13.70
C ALA A 104 -47.68 -11.21 -12.29
N ASN A 105 -47.95 -9.97 -11.85
CA ASN A 105 -48.33 -9.57 -10.50
C ASN A 105 -47.21 -9.58 -9.45
N ASP A 106 -45.95 -9.87 -9.81
CA ASP A 106 -44.84 -9.55 -8.91
C ASP A 106 -44.79 -8.03 -8.66
N GLU A 107 -44.65 -7.64 -7.40
CA GLU A 107 -44.49 -6.25 -6.98
C GLU A 107 -43.03 -5.99 -6.58
N PHE A 108 -42.51 -4.84 -7.00
CA PHE A 108 -41.14 -4.43 -6.76
C PHE A 108 -41.08 -2.98 -6.31
N CYS A 109 -40.04 -2.66 -5.55
CA CYS A 109 -39.67 -1.30 -5.17
C CYS A 109 -38.25 -1.01 -5.64
N VAL A 110 -38.01 0.14 -6.27
CA VAL A 110 -36.68 0.70 -6.46
C VAL A 110 -36.52 1.90 -5.53
N THR A 111 -35.39 1.94 -4.82
CA THR A 111 -34.91 3.11 -4.09
C THR A 111 -33.55 3.49 -4.65
N ALA A 112 -33.25 4.79 -4.62
CA ALA A 112 -31.94 5.32 -4.98
C ALA A 112 -31.76 6.68 -4.29
N TRP A 113 -30.51 7.08 -4.09
CA TRP A 113 -30.18 8.48 -3.88
C TRP A 113 -29.79 9.08 -5.23
N ILE A 114 -30.32 10.27 -5.55
CA ILE A 114 -30.00 10.97 -6.80
C ILE A 114 -29.76 12.44 -6.49
N ARG A 115 -28.70 13.03 -7.08
CA ARG A 115 -28.54 14.48 -7.20
C ARG A 115 -28.47 14.87 -8.68
N ALA A 116 -29.06 16.01 -9.01
CA ALA A 116 -29.21 16.46 -10.38
C ALA A 116 -29.02 17.96 -10.47
N ALA A 117 -28.20 18.44 -11.41
CA ALA A 117 -28.09 19.87 -11.72
C ALA A 117 -29.31 20.33 -12.54
N ALA A 118 -29.61 21.64 -12.51
CA ALA A 118 -30.77 22.23 -13.19
C ALA A 118 -30.90 21.86 -14.69
N ALA A 119 -29.77 21.68 -15.38
CA ALA A 119 -29.70 21.33 -16.82
C ALA A 119 -29.62 19.80 -17.10
N SER A 120 -29.89 18.94 -16.11
CA SER A 120 -29.92 17.49 -16.28
C SER A 120 -31.35 16.95 -16.26
N ASP A 121 -31.59 15.85 -16.95
CA ASP A 121 -32.82 15.06 -16.86
C ASP A 121 -32.45 13.62 -16.48
N PRO A 122 -32.24 13.33 -15.17
CA PRO A 122 -31.92 11.99 -14.72
C PRO A 122 -33.11 11.04 -14.89
N TYR A 123 -32.85 9.80 -15.27
CA TYR A 123 -33.84 8.72 -15.28
C TYR A 123 -33.27 7.41 -14.72
N ILE A 124 -34.11 6.69 -13.96
CA ILE A 124 -33.99 5.27 -13.69
C ILE A 124 -35.18 4.58 -14.37
N GLY A 125 -34.89 3.72 -15.33
CA GLY A 125 -35.88 2.89 -16.00
C GLY A 125 -35.57 1.40 -15.86
N ILE A 126 -36.52 0.59 -16.31
CA ILE A 126 -36.36 -0.86 -16.48
C ILE A 126 -36.68 -1.25 -17.91
N ASN A 127 -35.95 -2.25 -18.42
CA ASN A 127 -36.18 -2.85 -19.73
C ASN A 127 -36.36 -4.35 -19.56
N TYR A 128 -37.52 -4.88 -19.96
CA TYR A 128 -37.78 -6.31 -19.94
C TYR A 128 -37.07 -7.02 -21.10
N GLY A 129 -36.56 -8.23 -20.85
CA GLY A 129 -35.83 -8.99 -21.85
C GLY A 129 -35.99 -10.50 -21.69
N ALA A 130 -35.66 -11.21 -22.77
CA ALA A 130 -35.72 -12.66 -22.86
C ALA A 130 -34.38 -13.27 -22.41
N THR A 131 -34.43 -14.41 -21.71
CA THR A 131 -33.20 -15.14 -21.34
C THR A 131 -32.77 -16.04 -22.49
N ALA A 132 -31.86 -15.57 -23.35
CA ALA A 132 -31.25 -16.35 -24.42
C ALA A 132 -29.80 -16.70 -24.07
N GLY A 133 -29.46 -18.00 -24.02
CA GLY A 133 -28.07 -18.45 -23.78
C GLY A 133 -27.43 -18.00 -22.46
N GLY A 134 -28.23 -17.63 -21.44
CA GLY A 134 -27.72 -17.11 -20.17
C GLY A 134 -27.36 -15.62 -20.18
N LYS A 135 -27.65 -14.90 -21.28
CA LYS A 135 -27.70 -13.45 -21.33
C LYS A 135 -29.14 -12.99 -21.39
N VAL A 136 -29.39 -11.73 -21.01
CA VAL A 136 -30.64 -11.06 -21.37
C VAL A 136 -30.37 -10.21 -22.58
N ASP A 137 -30.91 -10.64 -23.71
CA ASP A 137 -30.98 -9.81 -24.89
C ASP A 137 -32.04 -8.72 -24.63
N LEU A 138 -31.65 -7.47 -24.84
CA LEU A 138 -32.55 -6.32 -24.72
C LEU A 138 -33.49 -6.35 -25.93
N VAL A 139 -34.69 -6.89 -25.74
CA VAL A 139 -35.67 -7.15 -26.83
C VAL A 139 -36.12 -5.86 -27.52
N ASN A 140 -36.17 -4.75 -26.78
CA ASN A 140 -36.27 -3.40 -27.32
C ASN A 140 -35.67 -2.39 -26.33
N ASN A 141 -35.43 -1.16 -26.78
CA ASN A 141 -34.89 -0.04 -26.01
C ASN A 141 -35.74 1.22 -26.34
N SER A 142 -37.05 1.07 -26.17
CA SER A 142 -38.08 2.03 -26.58
C SER A 142 -39.27 1.99 -25.62
N ALA A 143 -39.66 3.15 -25.10
CA ALA A 143 -40.81 3.32 -24.21
C ALA A 143 -42.15 2.77 -24.75
N ALA A 144 -42.28 2.63 -26.07
CA ALA A 144 -43.46 2.02 -26.69
C ALA A 144 -43.51 0.48 -26.58
N ASN A 145 -42.40 -0.16 -26.17
CA ASN A 145 -42.19 -1.61 -26.29
C ASN A 145 -41.42 -2.18 -25.08
N GLY A 146 -41.92 -1.96 -23.86
CA GLY A 146 -41.39 -2.63 -22.65
C GLY A 146 -40.21 -1.94 -21.95
N GLU A 147 -39.88 -0.71 -22.33
CA GLU A 147 -39.11 0.21 -21.48
C GLU A 147 -40.05 1.04 -20.61
N HIS A 148 -39.75 1.13 -19.30
CA HIS A 148 -40.55 1.87 -18.33
C HIS A 148 -39.67 2.81 -17.52
N PHE A 149 -40.01 4.11 -17.48
CA PHE A 149 -39.30 5.08 -16.65
C PHE A 149 -39.94 5.15 -15.26
N LEU A 150 -39.22 4.65 -14.25
CA LEU A 150 -39.73 4.55 -12.88
C LEU A 150 -39.48 5.84 -12.09
N ILE A 151 -38.31 6.44 -12.30
CA ILE A 151 -37.85 7.67 -11.67
C ILE A 151 -37.29 8.57 -12.77
N GLY A 152 -37.58 9.86 -12.72
CA GLY A 152 -36.93 10.86 -13.57
C GLY A 152 -37.81 12.03 -13.99
N GLY A 153 -37.20 12.91 -14.79
CA GLY A 153 -37.86 14.07 -15.39
C GLY A 153 -38.55 14.98 -14.37
N ALA A 154 -39.57 15.70 -14.82
CA ALA A 154 -40.45 16.53 -13.98
C ALA A 154 -41.65 15.74 -13.40
N GLY A 155 -41.59 14.40 -13.41
CA GLY A 155 -42.71 13.53 -13.00
C GLY A 155 -43.94 13.61 -13.92
N ALA A 156 -43.75 14.02 -15.17
CA ALA A 156 -44.78 14.06 -16.20
C ALA A 156 -44.70 12.86 -17.16
N ASP A 157 -43.56 12.19 -17.23
CA ASP A 157 -43.34 11.05 -18.11
C ASP A 157 -44.09 9.81 -17.59
N PRO A 158 -44.87 9.11 -18.44
CA PRO A 158 -45.64 7.95 -18.02
C PRO A 158 -44.71 6.80 -17.61
N ASP A 159 -45.03 6.14 -16.49
CA ASP A 159 -44.26 5.00 -15.99
C ASP A 159 -44.60 3.67 -16.70
N GLY A 160 -45.64 3.66 -17.54
CA GLY A 160 -46.19 2.47 -18.20
C GLY A 160 -47.02 1.55 -17.28
N TYR A 161 -47.18 1.89 -16.00
CA TYR A 161 -47.99 1.20 -14.99
C TYR A 161 -49.27 1.96 -14.62
N GLY A 162 -49.65 2.96 -15.42
CA GLY A 162 -50.84 3.80 -15.21
C GLY A 162 -50.60 5.04 -14.34
N GLY A 163 -49.33 5.38 -14.05
CA GLY A 163 -48.94 6.62 -13.40
C GLY A 163 -47.80 7.31 -14.14
N ASN A 164 -47.07 8.16 -13.41
CA ASN A 164 -45.89 8.86 -13.91
C ASN A 164 -44.64 8.47 -13.12
N ALA A 165 -43.46 8.68 -13.70
CA ALA A 165 -42.18 8.54 -13.03
C ALA A 165 -42.10 9.41 -11.76
N THR A 166 -41.40 8.95 -10.72
CA THR A 166 -41.11 9.80 -9.54
C THR A 166 -40.15 10.91 -9.96
N ALA A 167 -40.57 12.17 -9.85
CA ALA A 167 -39.75 13.33 -10.20
C ALA A 167 -38.46 13.40 -9.38
N VAL A 168 -37.38 13.91 -9.99
CA VAL A 168 -36.10 14.17 -9.32
C VAL A 168 -35.90 15.67 -9.15
N ALA A 169 -35.56 16.10 -7.93
CA ALA A 169 -35.22 17.50 -7.68
C ALA A 169 -33.87 17.87 -8.31
N LYS A 170 -33.83 19.03 -8.98
CA LYS A 170 -32.70 19.49 -9.81
C LYS A 170 -31.89 20.63 -9.17
N ASP A 171 -31.68 20.54 -7.86
CA ASP A 171 -31.02 21.55 -7.02
C ASP A 171 -29.53 21.23 -6.74
N GLY A 172 -29.00 20.12 -7.27
CA GLY A 172 -27.65 19.64 -7.02
C GLY A 172 -27.45 18.95 -5.66
N VAL A 173 -28.50 18.81 -4.85
CA VAL A 173 -28.47 18.14 -3.54
C VAL A 173 -28.87 16.67 -3.71
N TRP A 174 -28.40 15.80 -2.81
CA TRP A 174 -28.80 14.40 -2.77
C TRP A 174 -30.22 14.23 -2.22
N HIS A 175 -31.10 13.59 -2.99
CA HIS A 175 -32.46 13.25 -2.60
C HIS A 175 -32.67 11.74 -2.68
N ARG A 176 -33.25 11.15 -1.62
CA ARG A 176 -33.73 9.77 -1.66
C ARG A 176 -35.04 9.72 -2.45
N VAL A 177 -35.03 9.00 -3.55
CA VAL A 177 -36.20 8.77 -4.41
C VAL A 177 -36.64 7.32 -4.33
N THR A 178 -37.91 7.06 -4.64
CA THR A 178 -38.53 5.75 -4.48
C THR A 178 -39.65 5.57 -5.49
N LYS A 179 -39.78 4.37 -6.05
CA LYS A 179 -40.89 3.99 -6.92
C LYS A 179 -41.26 2.52 -6.71
N GLN A 180 -42.53 2.26 -6.46
CA GLN A 180 -43.13 0.92 -6.50
C GLN A 180 -43.76 0.68 -7.88
N TRP A 181 -43.65 -0.54 -8.39
CA TRP A 181 -44.35 -0.97 -9.61
C TRP A 181 -44.79 -2.43 -9.50
N LYS A 182 -45.68 -2.84 -10.42
CA LYS A 182 -46.24 -4.18 -10.48
C LYS A 182 -46.12 -4.72 -11.90
N VAL A 183 -45.46 -5.85 -12.08
CA VAL A 183 -45.26 -6.48 -13.39
C VAL A 183 -46.61 -6.93 -13.93
N THR A 184 -46.98 -6.45 -15.11
CA THR A 184 -48.21 -6.81 -15.81
C THR A 184 -48.00 -8.05 -16.69
N ALA A 185 -49.08 -8.61 -17.24
CA ALA A 185 -48.96 -9.69 -18.24
C ALA A 185 -48.37 -9.20 -19.57
N ALA A 186 -48.50 -7.91 -19.91
CA ALA A 186 -47.94 -7.31 -21.12
C ALA A 186 -46.41 -7.21 -21.05
N ASP A 187 -45.87 -6.93 -19.86
CA ASP A 187 -44.43 -6.83 -19.60
C ASP A 187 -43.67 -8.16 -19.79
N LEU A 188 -44.40 -9.28 -19.79
CA LEU A 188 -43.88 -10.61 -20.10
C LEU A 188 -43.95 -10.98 -21.59
N THR A 189 -44.47 -10.09 -22.44
CA THR A 189 -44.57 -10.32 -23.90
C THR A 189 -44.22 -9.05 -24.68
N VAL A 190 -42.92 -8.75 -24.79
CA VAL A 190 -42.40 -7.61 -25.58
C VAL A 190 -42.21 -8.03 -27.04
N LEU A 191 -42.87 -7.32 -27.98
CA LEU A 191 -42.81 -7.60 -29.42
C LEU A 191 -43.11 -9.08 -29.79
N GLY A 192 -43.96 -9.76 -29.03
CA GLY A 192 -44.28 -11.17 -29.22
C GLY A 192 -43.21 -12.16 -28.70
N GLN A 193 -42.13 -11.68 -28.10
CA GLN A 193 -41.15 -12.51 -27.41
C GLN A 193 -41.50 -12.62 -25.92
N THR A 194 -41.37 -13.82 -25.35
CA THR A 194 -41.55 -14.02 -23.91
C THR A 194 -40.38 -13.44 -23.14
N THR A 195 -40.64 -12.36 -22.41
CA THR A 195 -39.72 -11.71 -21.47
C THR A 195 -40.00 -12.23 -20.06
N ASN A 196 -38.95 -12.50 -19.28
CA ASN A 196 -39.10 -13.03 -17.91
C ASN A 196 -38.07 -12.47 -16.92
N ARG A 197 -37.35 -11.42 -17.32
CA ARG A 197 -36.38 -10.67 -16.51
C ARG A 197 -36.41 -9.20 -16.91
N PHE A 198 -35.96 -8.31 -16.03
CA PHE A 198 -35.71 -6.91 -16.36
C PHE A 198 -34.29 -6.47 -16.00
N ASN A 199 -33.71 -5.59 -16.80
CA ASN A 199 -32.48 -4.87 -16.44
C ASN A 199 -32.84 -3.47 -15.94
N LEU A 200 -32.10 -2.95 -14.95
CA LEU A 200 -32.09 -1.53 -14.65
C LEU A 200 -31.34 -0.78 -15.76
N LYS A 201 -31.80 0.43 -16.05
CA LYS A 201 -31.19 1.37 -16.99
C LYS A 201 -31.11 2.75 -16.35
N PHE A 202 -29.93 3.34 -16.34
CA PHE A 202 -29.71 4.71 -15.91
C PHE A 202 -29.43 5.60 -17.13
N VAL A 203 -29.95 6.82 -17.14
CA VAL A 203 -29.82 7.77 -18.26
C VAL A 203 -29.72 9.20 -17.75
N ASN A 204 -28.81 10.01 -18.30
CA ASN A 204 -28.88 11.47 -18.23
C ASN A 204 -29.39 12.02 -19.57
N PHE A 205 -30.63 12.49 -19.64
CA PHE A 205 -31.17 13.06 -20.87
C PHE A 205 -30.83 14.56 -20.98
N GLY A 206 -30.64 15.03 -22.22
CA GLY A 206 -30.22 16.41 -22.55
C GLY A 206 -31.33 17.26 -23.19
N GLY A 207 -32.60 16.95 -22.92
CA GLY A 207 -33.76 17.72 -23.37
C GLY A 207 -34.11 17.70 -24.87
N SER A 208 -33.37 17.01 -25.76
CA SER A 208 -33.71 16.96 -27.20
C SER A 208 -33.54 15.58 -27.84
N VAL A 209 -34.59 15.13 -28.54
CA VAL A 209 -34.58 13.95 -29.42
C VAL A 209 -34.01 14.24 -30.81
N VAL A 210 -33.98 15.51 -31.23
CA VAL A 210 -33.35 15.96 -32.48
C VAL A 210 -31.91 16.37 -32.16
N CYS A 211 -30.92 15.87 -32.89
CA CYS A 211 -29.55 16.30 -32.70
C CYS A 211 -29.36 17.77 -33.12
N PRO A 212 -29.05 18.69 -32.18
CA PRO A 212 -28.57 20.02 -32.55
C PRO A 212 -27.18 19.92 -33.22
N ALA A 213 -26.84 20.93 -34.03
CA ALA A 213 -25.51 21.05 -34.62
C ALA A 213 -24.41 21.31 -33.59
N THR A 214 -24.78 21.82 -32.41
CA THR A 214 -23.89 22.07 -31.26
C THR A 214 -24.33 21.19 -30.09
N PRO A 215 -23.42 20.47 -29.42
CA PRO A 215 -23.73 19.69 -28.22
C PRO A 215 -24.50 20.53 -27.18
N PRO A 216 -25.64 20.05 -26.63
CA PRO A 216 -26.26 20.72 -25.50
C PRO A 216 -25.37 20.55 -24.25
N THR A 217 -25.27 21.59 -23.42
CA THR A 217 -24.63 21.48 -22.12
C THR A 217 -25.53 20.69 -21.18
N ILE A 218 -25.33 19.38 -21.11
CA ILE A 218 -26.07 18.51 -20.18
C ILE A 218 -25.54 18.76 -18.77
N GLY A 219 -26.44 19.00 -17.83
CA GLY A 219 -26.10 19.12 -16.42
C GLY A 219 -25.55 17.81 -15.85
N THR A 220 -24.73 17.89 -14.81
CA THR A 220 -24.27 16.71 -14.07
C THR A 220 -25.42 16.07 -13.29
N MET A 221 -25.48 14.75 -13.28
CA MET A 221 -26.26 13.96 -12.34
C MET A 221 -25.36 12.91 -11.68
N ASP A 222 -25.71 12.52 -10.47
CA ASP A 222 -25.16 11.34 -9.82
C ASP A 222 -26.31 10.52 -9.25
N ILE A 223 -26.18 9.20 -9.33
CA ILE A 223 -27.06 8.21 -8.70
C ILE A 223 -26.17 7.42 -7.74
N ASP A 224 -26.67 7.09 -6.57
CA ASP A 224 -26.02 6.19 -5.61
C ASP A 224 -27.05 5.33 -4.86
N ASP A 225 -26.56 4.40 -4.03
CA ASP A 225 -27.36 3.63 -3.07
C ASP A 225 -28.59 2.95 -3.72
N VAL A 226 -28.43 2.41 -4.94
CA VAL A 226 -29.54 1.82 -5.70
C VAL A 226 -29.89 0.47 -5.09
N ARG A 227 -31.17 0.28 -4.73
CA ARG A 227 -31.71 -0.99 -4.22
C ARG A 227 -32.94 -1.38 -5.01
N ILE A 228 -33.14 -2.69 -5.21
CA ILE A 228 -34.44 -3.24 -5.59
C ILE A 228 -34.88 -4.23 -4.52
N TYR A 229 -36.10 -4.05 -4.03
CA TYR A 229 -36.79 -4.99 -3.16
C TYR A 229 -37.90 -5.69 -3.95
N LYS A 230 -38.02 -7.01 -3.78
CA LYS A 230 -39.25 -7.74 -4.11
C LYS A 230 -40.22 -7.62 -2.93
N LEU A 231 -41.46 -7.26 -3.23
CA LEU A 231 -42.53 -7.01 -2.26
C LEU A 231 -43.49 -8.19 -2.22
N ALA A 232 -44.10 -8.46 -1.06
CA ALA A 232 -45.33 -9.24 -1.01
C ALA A 232 -46.52 -8.36 -1.43
N ALA A 233 -47.63 -8.99 -1.83
CA ALA A 233 -48.79 -8.27 -2.32
C ALA A 233 -49.39 -7.34 -1.25
N GLY A 234 -49.36 -6.03 -1.50
CA GLY A 234 -49.83 -5.01 -0.57
C GLY A 234 -48.78 -4.48 0.42
N ASP A 235 -47.53 -4.94 0.35
CA ASP A 235 -46.41 -4.25 1.01
C ASP A 235 -46.16 -2.89 0.35
N THR A 236 -45.57 -1.98 1.10
CA THR A 236 -45.05 -0.72 0.58
C THR A 236 -43.52 -0.75 0.48
N CYS A 237 -42.97 0.05 -0.42
CA CYS A 237 -41.54 0.41 -0.39
C CYS A 237 -41.03 0.73 1.03
N PRO A 238 -39.84 0.25 1.43
CA PRO A 238 -39.20 0.65 2.69
C PRO A 238 -39.02 2.17 2.77
N ALA A 239 -39.41 2.78 3.90
CA ALA A 239 -39.19 4.20 4.14
C ALA A 239 -37.69 4.54 4.26
N ILE A 240 -36.94 3.65 4.91
CA ILE A 240 -35.49 3.48 4.83
C ILE A 240 -35.29 1.95 4.88
N GLY A 241 -34.49 1.39 3.97
CA GLY A 241 -34.13 -0.03 4.00
C GLY A 241 -33.34 -0.38 5.27
N PRO A 242 -33.42 -1.62 5.79
CA PRO A 242 -32.61 -2.03 6.95
C PRO A 242 -31.10 -2.00 6.67
N ASP A 243 -30.71 -1.99 5.40
CA ASP A 243 -29.35 -1.83 4.89
C ASP A 243 -29.01 -0.40 4.45
N GLU A 244 -30.01 0.46 4.19
CA GLU A 244 -29.84 1.86 3.80
C GLU A 244 -29.45 2.74 5.00
N THR A 245 -28.35 3.46 4.87
CA THR A 245 -28.00 4.58 5.76
C THR A 245 -28.50 5.90 5.15
N PRO A 246 -28.52 7.02 5.90
CA PRO A 246 -28.43 8.34 5.27
C PRO A 246 -27.24 8.33 4.30
N HIS A 247 -27.39 8.87 3.10
CA HIS A 247 -26.36 8.82 2.06
C HIS A 247 -25.00 9.32 2.62
N GLU A 248 -24.02 8.42 2.64
CA GLU A 248 -22.68 8.67 3.17
C GLU A 248 -21.68 8.56 2.03
N THR A 249 -21.38 9.70 1.42
CA THR A 249 -20.35 9.77 0.37
C THR A 249 -19.01 9.25 0.91
N CYS A 250 -18.32 8.39 0.16
CA CYS A 250 -17.03 7.79 0.49
C CYS A 250 -15.92 8.87 0.52
N GLY A 251 -15.90 9.62 1.62
CA GLY A 251 -15.01 10.74 1.87
C GLY A 251 -13.60 10.30 2.27
N THR A 252 -12.78 11.30 2.60
CA THR A 252 -11.37 11.09 2.94
C THR A 252 -11.17 10.10 4.09
N THR A 253 -12.02 10.09 5.11
CA THR A 253 -11.93 9.23 6.31
C THR A 253 -12.50 7.82 6.13
N LYS A 254 -13.33 7.60 5.09
CA LYS A 254 -13.89 6.28 4.73
C LYS A 254 -13.72 6.02 3.22
N PRO A 255 -12.48 5.94 2.72
CA PRO A 255 -12.19 5.89 1.29
C PRO A 255 -12.35 4.50 0.68
N ILE A 256 -12.68 3.47 1.48
CA ILE A 256 -12.75 2.09 1.01
C ILE A 256 -14.20 1.66 0.79
N CYS A 257 -14.47 1.19 -0.42
CA CYS A 257 -15.68 0.46 -0.72
C CYS A 257 -15.61 -0.97 -0.17
N ASN A 258 -16.26 -1.25 0.97
CA ASN A 258 -16.30 -2.59 1.56
C ASN A 258 -17.69 -3.22 1.38
N SER A 259 -17.76 -4.40 0.75
CA SER A 259 -19.02 -5.13 0.58
C SER A 259 -19.35 -5.96 1.82
N ALA A 260 -20.37 -5.56 2.58
CA ALA A 260 -21.03 -6.42 3.56
C ALA A 260 -22.06 -7.32 2.87
N ALA A 261 -22.26 -8.54 3.36
CA ALA A 261 -23.35 -9.39 2.88
C ALA A 261 -24.63 -9.08 3.65
N VAL A 262 -25.73 -8.78 2.93
CA VAL A 262 -27.09 -8.68 3.48
C VAL A 262 -27.90 -9.80 2.83
N GLY A 263 -28.13 -10.88 3.59
CA GLY A 263 -28.64 -12.13 3.03
C GLY A 263 -27.67 -12.70 1.98
N THR A 264 -28.16 -12.89 0.75
CA THR A 264 -27.34 -13.32 -0.40
C THR A 264 -26.76 -12.17 -1.23
N GLN A 265 -27.13 -10.92 -0.92
CA GLN A 265 -26.69 -9.74 -1.67
C GLN A 265 -25.43 -9.13 -1.06
N LYS A 266 -24.63 -8.47 -1.90
CA LYS A 266 -23.58 -7.56 -1.46
C LYS A 266 -24.15 -6.14 -1.37
N VAL A 267 -24.02 -5.53 -0.21
CA VAL A 267 -24.27 -4.10 0.03
C VAL A 267 -22.92 -3.46 0.29
N TYR A 268 -22.53 -2.46 -0.49
CA TYR A 268 -21.25 -1.79 -0.30
C TYR A 268 -21.43 -0.63 0.68
N LYS A 269 -20.43 -0.42 1.53
CA LYS A 269 -20.41 0.67 2.50
C LYS A 269 -19.01 1.28 2.54
N CYS A 270 -18.98 2.60 2.70
CA CYS A 270 -17.76 3.34 2.94
C CYS A 270 -17.16 2.91 4.28
N ALA A 271 -15.93 2.40 4.24
CA ALA A 271 -15.20 1.87 5.38
C ALA A 271 -13.90 2.62 5.61
N GLU A 272 -13.52 2.72 6.89
CA GLU A 272 -12.15 3.06 7.27
C GLU A 272 -11.18 2.04 6.65
N CYS A 273 -10.02 2.51 6.21
CA CYS A 273 -8.92 1.61 5.90
C CYS A 273 -8.44 0.86 7.15
N GLY A 274 -8.04 -0.39 6.95
CA GLY A 274 -7.38 -1.22 7.98
C GLY A 274 -5.92 -1.54 7.62
N SER A 275 -5.47 -1.24 6.40
CA SER A 275 -4.11 -1.52 5.94
C SER A 275 -3.71 -0.68 4.72
N GLY A 276 -2.41 -0.58 4.45
CA GLY A 276 -1.91 0.09 3.26
C GLY A 276 -2.19 -0.65 1.94
N PHE A 277 -1.96 0.03 0.83
CA PHE A 277 -2.06 -0.53 -0.52
C PHE A 277 -1.11 -1.74 -0.67
N GLY A 278 -1.60 -2.79 -1.34
CA GLY A 278 -0.83 -4.01 -1.58
C GLY A 278 -0.74 -4.99 -0.39
N ALA A 279 -1.35 -4.70 0.76
CA ALA A 279 -1.40 -5.65 1.89
C ALA A 279 -2.37 -6.83 1.68
N GLY A 280 -3.17 -6.82 0.60
CA GLY A 280 -4.04 -7.94 0.21
C GLY A 280 -5.30 -8.09 1.07
N MET A 281 -5.65 -7.10 1.88
CA MET A 281 -6.83 -7.11 2.75
C MET A 281 -8.01 -6.43 2.07
N ALA A 282 -9.24 -6.82 2.44
CA ALA A 282 -10.47 -6.17 1.97
C ALA A 282 -10.55 -4.67 2.33
N THR A 283 -9.81 -4.24 3.36
CA THR A 283 -9.68 -2.84 3.80
C THR A 283 -8.27 -2.27 3.56
N SER A 284 -7.59 -2.71 2.49
CA SER A 284 -6.38 -2.07 1.98
C SER A 284 -6.70 -0.80 1.17
N CYS A 285 -5.91 0.26 1.33
CA CYS A 285 -6.03 1.46 0.51
C CYS A 285 -6.04 1.13 -1.01
N PRO A 286 -6.96 1.71 -1.81
CA PRO A 286 -7.27 1.20 -3.14
C PRO A 286 -6.31 1.63 -4.25
N VAL A 287 -5.55 2.70 -4.05
CA VAL A 287 -4.69 3.31 -5.09
C VAL A 287 -3.25 3.47 -4.63
N ALA A 288 -2.31 3.22 -5.56
CA ALA A 288 -0.88 3.24 -5.26
C ALA A 288 -0.36 4.62 -4.82
N THR A 289 -0.97 5.72 -5.27
CA THR A 289 -0.61 7.11 -4.93
C THR A 289 -1.13 7.59 -3.58
N SER A 290 -2.07 6.86 -2.96
CA SER A 290 -2.48 7.04 -1.57
C SER A 290 -2.34 5.73 -0.78
N PRO A 291 -1.11 5.19 -0.66
CA PRO A 291 -0.89 3.82 -0.22
C PRO A 291 -0.93 3.63 1.29
N VAL A 292 -0.90 4.70 2.10
CA VAL A 292 -0.78 4.61 3.56
C VAL A 292 -2.14 4.76 4.22
N CYS A 293 -2.50 3.81 5.07
CA CYS A 293 -3.68 3.89 5.91
C CYS A 293 -3.35 4.62 7.22
N ILE A 294 -4.08 5.70 7.51
CA ILE A 294 -3.89 6.49 8.73
C ILE A 294 -4.55 5.79 9.91
N ALA A 295 -3.74 5.31 10.86
CA ALA A 295 -4.20 4.48 11.97
C ALA A 295 -4.80 5.28 13.17
N ALA A 296 -4.53 6.59 13.26
CA ALA A 296 -4.89 7.42 14.41
C ALA A 296 -5.14 8.90 14.05
N GLY A 297 -5.75 9.65 14.96
CA GLY A 297 -6.05 11.08 14.79
C GLY A 297 -7.38 11.35 14.07
N ALA A 298 -7.63 12.62 13.73
CA ALA A 298 -8.88 13.06 13.09
C ALA A 298 -9.08 12.49 11.67
N GLU A 299 -8.01 12.00 11.05
CA GLU A 299 -8.01 11.40 9.72
C GLU A 299 -7.88 9.87 9.78
N LYS A 300 -8.11 9.25 10.95
CA LYS A 300 -8.11 7.79 11.09
C LYS A 300 -9.04 7.15 10.06
N GLY A 301 -8.58 6.06 9.44
CA GLY A 301 -9.29 5.36 8.38
C GLY A 301 -9.10 5.97 6.99
N SER A 302 -8.42 7.12 6.86
CA SER A 302 -8.09 7.71 5.56
C SER A 302 -6.90 7.05 4.87
N CYS A 303 -6.89 7.14 3.54
CA CYS A 303 -5.78 6.72 2.70
C CYS A 303 -5.02 7.95 2.18
N LYS A 304 -3.72 8.01 2.46
CA LYS A 304 -2.85 9.13 2.12
C LYS A 304 -1.62 8.70 1.32
N ALA A 305 -1.11 9.66 0.55
CA ALA A 305 0.25 9.62 0.02
C ALA A 305 1.25 9.35 1.16
N CYS A 306 2.28 8.55 0.89
CA CYS A 306 3.36 8.38 1.85
C CYS A 306 4.17 9.68 1.98
N ALA A 307 4.71 9.90 3.17
CA ALA A 307 5.73 10.92 3.44
C ALA A 307 7.11 10.30 3.75
N GLU A 308 7.11 9.03 4.18
CA GLU A 308 8.22 8.39 4.89
C GLU A 308 8.43 6.93 4.44
N ASP A 309 9.67 6.47 4.55
CA ASP A 309 10.03 5.06 4.30
C ASP A 309 9.57 4.15 5.46
N LEU A 310 9.37 2.86 5.17
CA LEU A 310 9.08 1.84 6.18
C LEU A 310 10.24 1.73 7.17
N GLY A 311 9.93 1.89 8.46
CA GLY A 311 10.90 1.74 9.56
C GLY A 311 11.52 3.06 10.04
N VAL A 312 11.18 4.20 9.44
CA VAL A 312 11.53 5.51 9.98
C VAL A 312 10.83 5.70 11.33
N THR A 313 11.62 5.90 12.40
CA THR A 313 11.10 6.02 13.77
C THR A 313 10.22 7.25 13.94
N GLY A 314 8.99 7.05 14.43
CA GLY A 314 8.01 8.13 14.64
C GLY A 314 7.21 8.51 13.39
N ALA A 315 7.44 7.84 12.25
CA ALA A 315 6.74 8.12 11.02
C ALA A 315 5.23 7.86 11.11
N VAL A 316 4.43 8.82 10.64
CA VAL A 316 2.95 8.78 10.72
C VAL A 316 2.34 8.42 9.37
N ALA A 317 3.10 8.60 8.28
CA ALA A 317 2.69 8.28 6.91
C ALA A 317 3.77 7.43 6.19
N ALA A 318 4.27 6.41 6.88
CA ALA A 318 5.26 5.47 6.34
C ALA A 318 4.64 4.44 5.38
N CYS A 319 5.43 3.98 4.41
CA CYS A 319 5.04 2.84 3.58
C CYS A 319 4.78 1.56 4.38
N GLY A 320 3.62 0.93 4.17
CA GLY A 320 3.08 -0.08 5.09
C GLY A 320 3.49 -1.54 4.87
N VAL A 321 4.29 -1.86 3.85
CA VAL A 321 4.64 -3.26 3.52
C VAL A 321 6.12 -3.43 3.14
N ALA A 322 6.77 -4.46 3.67
CA ALA A 322 8.20 -4.74 3.43
C ALA A 322 8.55 -5.05 1.96
N ALA A 323 7.56 -5.39 1.13
CA ALA A 323 7.76 -5.55 -0.32
C ALA A 323 8.01 -4.21 -1.04
N ASN A 324 7.48 -3.11 -0.48
CA ASN A 324 7.53 -1.76 -1.04
C ASN A 324 7.87 -0.74 0.08
N PRO A 325 9.10 -0.77 0.65
CA PRO A 325 9.46 0.02 1.82
C PRO A 325 9.76 1.50 1.51
N PHE A 326 9.99 1.87 0.25
CA PHE A 326 10.43 3.21 -0.15
C PHE A 326 9.25 4.11 -0.55
N CYS A 327 9.25 5.34 -0.05
CA CYS A 327 8.25 6.34 -0.40
C CYS A 327 8.70 7.22 -1.58
N LYS A 328 8.02 7.10 -2.73
CA LYS A 328 8.33 7.88 -3.94
C LYS A 328 7.83 9.32 -3.87
N ASN A 329 8.40 10.15 -4.74
CA ASN A 329 8.05 11.57 -4.89
C ASN A 329 6.57 11.81 -5.23
N ASP A 330 5.94 10.90 -5.99
CA ASP A 330 4.51 10.92 -6.31
C ASP A 330 3.59 10.50 -5.14
N GLY A 331 4.15 10.18 -3.97
CA GLY A 331 3.42 9.71 -2.81
C GLY A 331 3.12 8.21 -2.82
N SER A 332 3.58 7.46 -3.82
CA SER A 332 3.40 6.01 -3.89
C SER A 332 4.49 5.22 -3.18
N CYS A 333 4.14 4.01 -2.73
CA CYS A 333 5.09 3.09 -2.12
C CYS A 333 5.67 2.13 -3.16
N GLY A 334 6.99 1.93 -3.11
CA GLY A 334 7.70 1.03 -4.00
C GLY A 334 9.05 0.63 -3.44
N LYS A 335 10.02 0.45 -4.33
CA LYS A 335 11.43 0.25 -4.00
C LYS A 335 12.25 1.41 -4.53
N CYS A 336 13.29 1.82 -3.80
CA CYS A 336 14.38 2.59 -4.39
C CYS A 336 15.11 1.69 -5.40
N THR A 337 15.70 2.31 -6.42
CA THR A 337 16.54 1.66 -7.43
C THR A 337 17.91 2.33 -7.58
N THR A 338 18.06 3.57 -7.10
CA THR A 338 19.25 4.40 -7.19
C THR A 338 19.47 5.21 -5.90
N ASP A 339 20.73 5.57 -5.62
CA ASP A 339 21.07 6.45 -4.49
C ASP A 339 20.40 7.84 -4.58
N ASN A 340 20.12 8.33 -5.79
CA ASN A 340 19.53 9.66 -5.97
C ASN A 340 18.08 9.73 -5.48
N GLU A 341 17.33 8.62 -5.58
CA GLU A 341 15.99 8.51 -5.00
C GLU A 341 16.02 8.63 -3.47
N CYS A 342 17.10 8.19 -2.82
CA CYS A 342 17.29 8.33 -1.37
C CYS A 342 17.82 9.69 -0.93
N LYS A 343 18.12 10.61 -1.86
CA LYS A 343 18.68 11.95 -1.58
C LYS A 343 17.65 13.07 -1.71
N ASP A 344 16.38 12.74 -1.92
CA ASP A 344 15.34 13.75 -2.07
C ASP A 344 14.99 14.39 -0.72
N ALA A 345 15.41 15.64 -0.53
CA ALA A 345 15.16 16.40 0.69
C ALA A 345 13.69 16.75 0.94
N THR A 346 12.78 16.49 -0.01
CA THR A 346 11.32 16.66 0.16
C THR A 346 10.65 15.45 0.83
N LYS A 347 11.39 14.34 1.00
CA LYS A 347 10.93 13.10 1.63
C LYS A 347 11.79 12.73 2.81
N ASN A 348 11.20 12.11 3.83
CA ASN A 348 11.92 11.64 5.00
C ASN A 348 12.20 10.13 4.87
N HIS A 349 13.30 9.81 4.17
CA HIS A 349 13.81 8.44 4.05
C HIS A 349 14.56 7.96 5.32
N GLY A 350 14.49 8.73 6.42
CA GLY A 350 15.28 8.55 7.62
C GLY A 350 16.46 9.52 7.69
N VAL A 351 16.85 9.91 8.91
CA VAL A 351 17.91 10.90 9.14
C VAL A 351 19.25 10.39 8.61
N GLY A 352 19.77 11.07 7.59
CA GLY A 352 21.03 10.72 6.94
C GLY A 352 20.94 9.54 5.96
N ALA A 353 19.74 9.08 5.61
CA ALA A 353 19.60 8.12 4.53
C ALA A 353 19.99 8.77 3.20
N ASN A 354 20.86 8.09 2.44
CA ASN A 354 21.51 8.64 1.24
C ASN A 354 21.89 7.54 0.22
N LYS A 355 21.72 6.27 0.57
CA LYS A 355 22.05 5.09 -0.23
C LYS A 355 20.83 4.20 -0.42
N CYS A 356 20.68 3.66 -1.62
CA CYS A 356 19.66 2.65 -1.88
C CYS A 356 20.22 1.24 -1.69
N ASP A 357 19.72 0.51 -0.69
CA ASP A 357 19.90 -0.94 -0.64
C ASP A 357 18.98 -1.57 -1.68
N THR A 358 19.48 -1.75 -2.90
CA THR A 358 18.69 -2.27 -4.04
C THR A 358 18.21 -3.72 -3.84
N ALA A 359 18.81 -4.49 -2.93
CA ALA A 359 18.35 -5.83 -2.59
C ALA A 359 17.08 -5.77 -1.71
N LYS A 360 17.05 -4.88 -0.72
CA LYS A 360 15.85 -4.63 0.10
C LYS A 360 14.83 -3.71 -0.59
N GLY A 361 15.30 -2.82 -1.45
CA GLY A 361 14.53 -1.72 -2.04
C GLY A 361 14.31 -0.53 -1.10
N SER A 362 15.09 -0.41 -0.03
CA SER A 362 14.94 0.60 1.03
C SER A 362 16.12 1.56 1.08
N CYS A 363 15.87 2.82 1.44
CA CYS A 363 16.95 3.75 1.72
C CYS A 363 17.64 3.45 3.06
N THR A 364 18.94 3.68 3.13
CA THR A 364 19.77 3.55 4.33
C THR A 364 20.77 4.68 4.39
N ASN A 365 21.23 5.01 5.60
CA ASN A 365 22.46 5.76 5.80
C ASN A 365 23.65 4.86 5.43
N GLY A 366 24.59 5.37 4.66
CA GLY A 366 25.83 4.67 4.32
C GLY A 366 26.68 5.43 3.30
N CYS A 367 27.68 4.73 2.78
CA CYS A 367 28.58 5.25 1.76
C CYS A 367 28.88 4.17 0.72
N SER A 368 29.51 4.53 -0.39
CA SER A 368 30.21 3.57 -1.25
C SER A 368 31.66 4.03 -1.42
N VAL A 369 32.58 3.11 -1.70
CA VAL A 369 33.99 3.47 -1.95
C VAL A 369 34.14 4.39 -3.17
N THR A 370 33.29 4.26 -4.19
CA THR A 370 33.36 5.08 -5.41
C THR A 370 32.79 6.50 -5.23
N THR A 371 31.95 6.72 -4.21
CA THR A 371 31.33 8.04 -3.92
C THR A 371 31.66 8.57 -2.53
N GLU A 372 32.64 8.00 -1.83
CA GLU A 372 32.94 8.34 -0.43
C GLU A 372 33.31 9.81 -0.20
N GLY A 373 33.92 10.50 -1.18
CA GLY A 373 34.17 11.94 -1.09
C GLY A 373 32.90 12.82 -1.08
N VAL A 374 31.75 12.25 -1.45
CA VAL A 374 30.42 12.88 -1.41
C VAL A 374 29.58 12.30 -0.26
N ASP A 375 29.72 11.01 0.06
CA ASP A 375 28.95 10.37 1.12
C ASP A 375 29.53 10.66 2.53
N CYS A 376 30.86 10.75 2.64
CA CYS A 376 31.60 10.89 3.90
C CYS A 376 32.17 12.30 4.07
N THR A 377 31.29 13.31 4.08
CA THR A 377 31.67 14.73 4.15
C THR A 377 32.24 15.18 5.49
N ASN A 378 32.12 14.36 6.54
CA ASN A 378 32.74 14.63 7.84
C ASN A 378 34.26 14.39 7.74
N SER A 379 35.05 15.46 7.91
CA SER A 379 36.52 15.42 7.82
C SER A 379 37.20 14.47 8.81
N ASN A 380 36.56 14.16 9.94
CA ASN A 380 37.03 13.17 10.91
C ASN A 380 36.69 11.74 10.49
N LYS A 381 35.64 11.54 9.68
CA LYS A 381 35.22 10.24 9.14
C LYS A 381 35.25 10.18 7.59
N PRO A 382 36.39 10.46 6.93
CA PRO A 382 36.43 10.85 5.51
C PRO A 382 36.43 9.67 4.50
N TRP A 383 36.30 8.42 4.96
CA TRP A 383 36.44 7.24 4.11
C TRP A 383 35.41 6.17 4.43
N CYS A 384 35.07 5.37 3.42
CA CYS A 384 34.05 4.34 3.48
C CYS A 384 34.64 2.94 3.75
N GLU A 385 34.17 2.29 4.80
CA GLU A 385 34.45 0.88 5.09
C GLU A 385 33.25 0.01 4.65
N PRO A 386 33.40 -0.83 3.60
CA PRO A 386 32.35 -1.76 3.19
C PRO A 386 32.01 -2.74 4.32
N VAL A 387 30.73 -2.95 4.58
CA VAL A 387 30.28 -3.91 5.62
C VAL A 387 29.89 -5.23 4.96
N GLY A 388 30.54 -6.33 5.32
CA GLY A 388 30.25 -7.65 4.77
C GLY A 388 30.44 -7.72 3.25
N THR A 389 29.46 -8.30 2.54
CA THR A 389 29.45 -8.43 1.07
C THR A 389 28.58 -7.39 0.36
N THR A 390 27.97 -6.45 1.09
CA THR A 390 27.14 -5.39 0.49
C THR A 390 27.99 -4.24 -0.06
N ALA A 391 27.54 -3.64 -1.15
CA ALA A 391 28.20 -2.48 -1.77
C ALA A 391 28.10 -1.17 -0.93
N ILE A 392 27.32 -1.21 0.15
CA ILE A 392 27.11 -0.09 1.09
C ILE A 392 28.03 -0.30 2.30
N GLY A 393 28.82 0.72 2.60
CA GLY A 393 29.71 0.81 3.75
C GLY A 393 29.25 1.86 4.77
N ILE A 394 30.08 2.03 5.81
CA ILE A 394 29.93 3.05 6.86
C ILE A 394 31.12 4.01 6.77
N CYS A 395 30.89 5.32 6.96
CA CYS A 395 31.97 6.30 7.04
C CYS A 395 32.74 6.14 8.37
N LYS A 396 34.04 5.86 8.28
CA LYS A 396 34.90 5.53 9.43
C LYS A 396 35.88 6.63 9.76
N ASP A 397 36.20 6.73 11.05
CA ASP A 397 37.22 7.63 11.57
C ASP A 397 38.58 7.40 10.91
N LYS A 398 39.40 8.45 10.88
CA LYS A 398 40.81 8.31 10.50
C LYS A 398 41.54 7.34 11.43
N LEU A 399 42.39 6.51 10.83
CA LEU A 399 43.23 5.52 11.49
C LEU A 399 44.34 6.19 12.30
N GLU A 400 44.57 5.64 13.49
CA GLU A 400 45.70 6.00 14.36
C GLU A 400 47.05 5.65 13.72
N ASN A 401 48.11 6.34 14.14
CA ASN A 401 49.46 6.01 13.68
C ASN A 401 49.84 4.57 14.11
N GLY A 402 50.44 3.81 13.20
CA GLY A 402 50.78 2.39 13.36
C GLY A 402 49.76 1.42 12.77
N GLN A 403 48.54 1.86 12.47
CA GLN A 403 47.52 1.03 11.82
C GLN A 403 47.80 0.86 10.31
N PRO A 404 47.54 -0.32 9.71
CA PRO A 404 47.74 -0.56 8.29
C PRO A 404 46.69 0.17 7.44
N ILE A 405 47.09 0.64 6.26
CA ILE A 405 46.16 1.25 5.30
C ILE A 405 45.18 0.18 4.77
N PRO A 406 43.86 0.46 4.65
CA PRO A 406 42.89 -0.55 4.25
C PRO A 406 43.13 -1.07 2.83
N ASN A 407 43.15 -2.40 2.66
CA ASN A 407 43.22 -3.04 1.35
C ASN A 407 41.80 -3.32 0.83
N ARG A 408 41.16 -2.32 0.20
CA ARG A 408 39.77 -2.42 -0.28
C ARG A 408 39.72 -2.83 -1.74
N ALA A 409 38.84 -3.77 -2.07
CA ALA A 409 38.74 -4.32 -3.43
C ALA A 409 38.42 -3.29 -4.54
N ALA A 410 37.82 -2.15 -4.18
CA ALA A 410 37.43 -1.08 -5.10
C ALA A 410 38.50 0.02 -5.31
N ASP A 411 39.59 0.05 -4.53
CA ASP A 411 40.70 0.99 -4.75
C ASP A 411 41.49 0.63 -6.01
N THR A 412 42.35 1.52 -6.53
CA THR A 412 43.21 1.18 -7.68
C THR A 412 44.27 0.15 -7.27
N ALA A 413 44.80 -0.63 -8.22
CA ALA A 413 45.85 -1.61 -7.93
C ALA A 413 47.14 -0.97 -7.37
N ALA A 414 47.38 0.33 -7.60
CA ALA A 414 48.50 1.08 -7.05
C ALA A 414 48.26 1.55 -5.61
N ASP A 415 46.99 1.83 -5.24
CA ASP A 415 46.61 2.37 -3.93
C ASP A 415 46.17 1.30 -2.92
N LYS A 416 45.82 0.08 -3.37
CA LYS A 416 45.27 -1.00 -2.53
C LYS A 416 46.16 -1.38 -1.35
N GLY A 417 45.78 -0.91 -0.15
CA GLY A 417 46.54 -1.16 1.07
C GLY A 417 47.97 -0.59 1.00
N LYS A 418 48.19 0.47 0.23
CA LYS A 418 49.51 1.09 0.00
C LYS A 418 49.60 2.51 0.55
N CYS A 419 50.78 2.85 1.06
CA CYS A 419 51.10 4.21 1.46
C CYS A 419 51.38 5.10 0.24
N THR A 420 50.32 5.74 -0.26
CA THR A 420 50.38 6.84 -1.22
C THR A 420 49.99 8.14 -0.52
N ASP A 421 50.48 9.30 -0.96
CA ASP A 421 50.19 10.58 -0.32
C ASP A 421 48.68 10.92 -0.26
N PRO A 422 47.85 10.55 -1.27
CA PRO A 422 46.39 10.60 -1.17
C PRO A 422 45.82 9.69 -0.07
N ASN A 423 46.29 8.44 0.02
CA ASN A 423 45.87 7.50 1.06
C ASN A 423 46.28 7.97 2.46
N ALA A 424 47.47 8.54 2.60
CA ALA A 424 47.97 9.15 3.84
C ALA A 424 47.00 10.24 4.33
N THR A 425 46.67 11.18 3.44
CA THR A 425 45.77 12.31 3.72
C THR A 425 44.36 11.86 4.11
N LYS A 426 43.88 10.79 3.45
CA LYS A 426 42.53 10.24 3.57
C LYS A 426 42.36 9.37 4.83
N PHE A 427 43.17 8.33 4.96
CA PHE A 427 43.00 7.32 6.01
C PHE A 427 43.68 7.71 7.32
N CYS A 428 44.84 8.36 7.30
CA CYS A 428 45.65 8.52 8.50
C CYS A 428 45.34 9.81 9.27
N ALA A 429 45.23 9.72 10.60
CA ALA A 429 44.98 10.86 11.49
C ALA A 429 46.03 11.96 11.31
N SER A 430 47.30 11.56 11.14
CA SER A 430 48.46 12.43 10.90
C SER A 430 48.62 12.92 9.46
N ALA A 431 47.68 12.60 8.57
CA ALA A 431 47.78 12.80 7.11
C ALA A 431 49.06 12.20 6.47
N SER A 432 49.75 11.29 7.17
CA SER A 432 51.06 10.74 6.81
C SER A 432 51.07 9.23 6.99
N CYS A 433 51.89 8.52 6.22
CA CYS A 433 52.12 7.09 6.33
C CYS A 433 53.57 6.74 5.96
N ASP A 434 54.02 5.55 6.33
CA ASP A 434 55.35 5.05 5.97
C ASP A 434 55.27 4.16 4.72
N LYS A 435 56.12 4.45 3.73
CA LYS A 435 56.17 3.75 2.43
C LYS A 435 56.90 2.41 2.49
N ALA A 436 57.57 2.09 3.60
CA ALA A 436 58.25 0.82 3.79
C ALA A 436 57.32 -0.29 4.31
N ASP A 437 56.27 0.03 5.07
CA ASP A 437 55.39 -0.96 5.73
C ASP A 437 53.88 -0.68 5.61
N ASP A 438 53.49 0.31 4.78
CA ASP A 438 52.10 0.63 4.42
C ASP A 438 51.16 0.96 5.60
N LYS A 439 51.72 1.49 6.69
CA LYS A 439 50.98 1.90 7.89
C LYS A 439 50.98 3.42 8.09
N CYS A 440 49.93 3.91 8.76
CA CYS A 440 49.79 5.30 9.13
C CYS A 440 50.90 5.79 10.08
N GLY A 441 51.30 7.04 9.90
CA GLY A 441 52.48 7.64 10.54
C GLY A 441 53.81 7.01 10.11
N PHE A 442 54.87 7.81 10.16
CA PHE A 442 56.26 7.39 9.93
C PHE A 442 56.73 6.43 11.01
N ALA A 443 57.47 5.39 10.61
CA ALA A 443 58.06 4.42 11.52
C ALA A 443 59.13 5.07 12.42
N ASN A 444 59.37 4.49 13.59
CA ASN A 444 60.42 4.98 14.48
C ASN A 444 61.79 4.79 13.79
N GLY A 445 62.62 5.85 13.80
CA GLY A 445 63.86 5.93 13.02
C GLY A 445 63.74 6.55 11.63
N THR A 446 62.53 6.73 11.06
CA THR A 446 62.31 7.50 9.82
C THR A 446 62.54 8.99 10.06
N ALA A 447 63.15 9.70 9.10
CA ALA A 447 63.49 11.12 9.24
C ALA A 447 62.25 12.03 9.36
N CYS A 448 62.35 13.11 10.14
CA CYS A 448 61.28 14.07 10.40
C CYS A 448 61.85 15.42 10.88
N VAL A 449 61.03 16.47 10.91
CA VAL A 449 61.38 17.80 11.43
C VAL A 449 60.84 17.99 12.86
N PRO A 450 61.71 18.14 13.89
CA PRO A 450 61.29 18.35 15.28
C PRO A 450 60.34 19.54 15.45
N GLY A 451 59.27 19.38 16.24
CA GLY A 451 58.26 20.42 16.46
C GLY A 451 57.29 20.65 15.30
N THR A 452 57.51 20.04 14.13
CA THR A 452 56.65 20.17 12.93
C THR A 452 56.02 18.83 12.56
N ASP A 453 56.79 17.75 12.62
CA ASP A 453 56.38 16.41 12.19
C ASP A 453 56.08 15.45 13.35
N ASP A 454 56.06 15.94 14.60
CA ASP A 454 55.84 15.11 15.81
C ASP A 454 54.59 14.23 15.68
N ALA A 455 53.45 14.84 15.29
CA ALA A 455 52.18 14.14 15.07
C ALA A 455 52.21 13.14 13.89
N LYS A 456 53.19 13.23 12.99
CA LYS A 456 53.40 12.28 11.88
C LYS A 456 54.16 11.03 12.31
N CYS A 457 54.90 11.09 13.41
CA CYS A 457 55.59 9.94 13.97
C CYS A 457 54.61 9.00 14.70
N ARG A 458 54.86 7.68 14.65
CA ARG A 458 54.08 6.71 15.44
C ARG A 458 54.24 6.90 16.95
N ALA A 459 55.46 7.23 17.37
CA ALA A 459 55.78 7.69 18.72
C ALA A 459 55.15 9.06 19.10
N THR A 460 54.45 9.75 18.20
CA THR A 460 53.96 11.14 18.37
C THR A 460 55.04 12.19 18.68
N VAL A 461 56.32 11.85 18.50
CA VAL A 461 57.47 12.72 18.75
C VAL A 461 58.54 12.54 17.68
N CYS A 462 59.11 13.64 17.21
CA CYS A 462 60.32 13.68 16.41
C CYS A 462 61.50 14.08 17.31
N GLY A 463 62.39 13.13 17.59
CA GLY A 463 63.56 13.37 18.47
C GLY A 463 64.53 14.39 17.89
N THR A 464 65.39 14.97 18.74
CA THR A 464 66.24 16.14 18.43
C THR A 464 67.28 15.92 17.32
N ASP A 465 67.58 14.68 16.96
CA ASP A 465 68.40 14.29 15.81
C ASP A 465 67.56 14.05 14.52
N SER A 466 66.36 14.61 14.46
CA SER A 466 65.48 14.66 13.28
C SER A 466 64.99 13.30 12.77
N LYS A 467 64.61 12.39 13.68
CA LYS A 467 63.92 11.13 13.34
C LYS A 467 62.78 10.79 14.30
N CYS A 468 61.83 9.97 13.85
CA CYS A 468 60.64 9.65 14.61
C CYS A 468 60.95 8.75 15.80
N GLY A 469 60.33 9.03 16.95
CA GLY A 469 60.66 8.43 18.24
C GLY A 469 61.88 9.06 18.91
N GLN A 470 62.14 8.62 20.13
CA GLN A 470 63.22 9.06 21.01
C GLN A 470 64.48 8.20 20.83
N VAL A 471 65.64 8.85 20.93
CA VAL A 471 66.94 8.18 20.99
C VAL A 471 67.14 7.46 22.33
N GLU A 472 68.11 6.55 22.38
CA GLU A 472 68.55 5.91 23.62
C GLU A 472 68.89 6.94 24.70
N GLY A 473 68.46 6.69 25.94
CA GLY A 473 68.56 7.62 27.07
C GLY A 473 67.57 8.79 27.06
N GLY A 474 66.85 9.01 25.94
CA GLY A 474 65.79 10.02 25.81
C GLY A 474 64.55 9.68 26.64
N PRO A 475 63.75 10.67 27.05
CA PRO A 475 62.59 10.46 27.92
C PRO A 475 61.46 9.75 27.18
N CYS A 476 60.80 8.80 27.82
CA CYS A 476 59.64 8.08 27.30
C CYS A 476 58.58 7.88 28.38
N VAL A 477 57.33 7.74 27.94
CA VAL A 477 56.16 7.36 28.75
C VAL A 477 55.70 5.95 28.36
N ALA A 478 55.87 5.57 27.09
CA ALA A 478 55.56 4.26 26.56
C ALA A 478 56.72 3.65 25.78
N ALA A 479 56.71 2.32 25.72
CA ALA A 479 57.53 1.47 24.84
C ALA A 479 57.64 2.03 23.40
N THR A 480 56.50 2.42 22.83
CA THR A 480 56.35 2.93 21.46
C THR A 480 57.01 4.28 21.19
N ASP A 481 57.39 5.01 22.24
CA ASP A 481 58.05 6.31 22.09
C ASP A 481 59.50 6.13 21.62
N CYS A 482 60.09 4.97 21.88
CA CYS A 482 61.51 4.68 21.68
C CYS A 482 61.82 4.16 20.28
N ARG A 483 63.03 4.47 19.79
CA ARG A 483 63.51 4.01 18.47
C ARG A 483 64.23 2.67 18.45
N ASP A 484 64.64 2.15 19.60
CA ASP A 484 65.28 0.84 19.61
C ASP A 484 64.34 -0.17 18.97
N THR A 485 64.91 -1.10 18.22
CA THR A 485 64.27 -2.25 17.58
C THR A 485 63.36 -3.07 18.51
N THR A 486 63.49 -2.87 19.83
CA THR A 486 62.70 -3.56 20.85
C THR A 486 61.63 -2.71 21.52
N ASN A 487 61.54 -1.41 21.19
CA ASN A 487 60.61 -0.45 21.76
C ASN A 487 60.58 -0.51 23.30
N THR A 488 61.73 -0.46 23.97
CA THR A 488 61.80 -0.60 25.44
C THR A 488 61.91 0.76 26.15
N CYS A 489 60.91 1.08 26.98
CA CYS A 489 60.92 2.21 27.91
C CYS A 489 61.15 1.69 29.34
N THR A 490 62.24 2.08 29.98
CA THR A 490 62.62 1.66 31.35
C THR A 490 63.09 2.87 32.14
N ASP A 491 62.61 3.02 33.38
CA ASP A 491 62.89 4.19 34.23
C ASP A 491 62.60 5.55 33.55
N ASN A 492 61.51 5.59 32.76
CA ASN A 492 61.11 6.70 31.88
C ASN A 492 62.17 7.10 30.84
N LYS A 493 63.06 6.18 30.45
CA LYS A 493 64.07 6.36 29.41
C LYS A 493 64.07 5.24 28.39
N CYS A 494 64.37 5.58 27.15
CA CYS A 494 64.58 4.57 26.10
C CYS A 494 65.87 3.80 26.36
N ALA A 495 65.75 2.48 26.48
CA ALA A 495 66.86 1.59 26.79
C ALA A 495 67.02 0.54 25.68
N PRO A 496 68.25 0.08 25.39
CA PRO A 496 68.47 -1.04 24.49
C PRO A 496 68.00 -2.34 25.15
N ALA A 497 67.42 -3.27 24.39
CA ALA A 497 67.08 -4.57 24.97
C ALA A 497 68.33 -5.36 25.38
N GLY A 498 68.46 -5.62 26.67
CA GLY A 498 69.44 -6.54 27.22
C GLY A 498 70.08 -6.08 28.53
N THR A 499 70.11 -4.77 28.80
CA THR A 499 70.59 -4.25 30.09
C THR A 499 69.52 -4.32 31.16
N SER A 500 69.20 -5.54 31.59
CA SER A 500 68.57 -5.80 32.88
C SER A 500 69.47 -5.24 33.98
N SER A 501 69.07 -4.14 34.62
CA SER A 501 69.83 -3.45 35.66
C SER A 501 69.97 -4.29 36.94
N SER A 502 70.92 -5.21 36.96
CA SER A 502 71.38 -5.91 38.16
C SER A 502 72.31 -5.03 39.00
N SER A 503 71.77 -3.94 39.57
CA SER A 503 72.49 -3.06 40.50
C SER A 503 72.32 -3.54 41.96
N SER A 504 73.07 -4.57 42.31
CA SER A 504 73.29 -4.97 43.70
C SER A 504 74.18 -3.95 44.44
N SER A 505 73.64 -3.31 45.47
CA SER A 505 74.39 -2.47 46.42
C SER A 505 73.97 -2.77 47.86
N SER A 506 74.91 -3.32 48.64
CA SER A 506 74.67 -3.80 50.00
C SER A 506 75.27 -2.85 51.06
N GLY A 507 74.60 -2.75 52.22
CA GLY A 507 75.27 -2.49 53.51
C GLY A 507 75.10 -1.09 54.13
N GLY A 508 74.47 -1.04 55.31
CA GLY A 508 74.38 0.16 56.15
C GLY A 508 73.51 -0.09 57.39
N THR A 509 74.11 -0.37 58.54
CA THR A 509 73.44 -0.89 59.74
C THR A 509 72.97 0.18 60.75
N SER A 510 71.84 -0.12 61.41
CA SER A 510 71.52 0.19 62.81
C SER A 510 71.50 1.63 63.34
N SER A 511 70.30 2.11 63.71
CA SER A 511 70.04 2.59 65.08
C SER A 511 68.54 2.82 65.33
N SER A 512 68.12 2.69 66.58
CA SER A 512 66.71 2.59 66.98
C SER A 512 66.38 3.48 68.18
N SER A 513 65.33 4.31 68.08
CA SER A 513 64.52 4.76 69.24
C SER A 513 63.31 5.62 68.82
N SER A 514 62.12 5.22 69.27
CA SER A 514 61.01 6.01 69.89
C SER A 514 60.74 7.48 69.43
N SER A 515 59.50 7.99 69.30
CA SER A 515 58.20 7.52 69.83
C SER A 515 56.96 8.26 69.28
N SER A 516 55.79 7.61 69.42
CA SER A 516 54.44 8.13 69.80
C SER A 516 53.56 8.98 68.85
N GLY A 517 52.39 8.40 68.50
CA GLY A 517 51.08 9.09 68.33
C GLY A 517 50.63 9.38 66.87
N ALA A 518 49.38 9.16 66.46
CA ALA A 518 48.22 8.48 67.06
C ALA A 518 47.15 8.13 65.98
N SER A 519 46.30 7.10 66.21
CA SER A 519 44.93 6.84 65.69
C SER A 519 44.59 7.05 64.18
N SER A 520 43.81 6.25 63.44
CA SER A 520 43.02 4.99 63.61
C SER A 520 42.37 4.66 62.22
N GLY A 521 41.83 3.48 61.87
CA GLY A 521 41.58 2.21 62.56
C GLY A 521 40.76 1.23 61.68
N THR A 522 40.27 0.13 62.27
CA THR A 522 39.26 -0.86 61.76
C THR A 522 39.35 -1.43 60.34
N THR A 523 39.89 -2.66 60.25
CA THR A 523 39.43 -3.80 59.40
C THR A 523 38.13 -4.42 60.03
N PRO A 524 37.42 -5.46 59.49
CA PRO A 524 37.87 -6.58 58.62
C PRO A 524 36.82 -7.05 57.54
N PRO A 525 36.65 -8.34 57.13
CA PRO A 525 37.00 -8.74 55.75
C PRO A 525 35.97 -9.63 55.00
N GLY A 526 36.39 -10.17 53.85
CA GLY A 526 35.80 -11.33 53.15
C GLY A 526 35.30 -11.02 51.74
N ASP A 527 35.14 -11.99 50.82
CA ASP A 527 35.69 -13.34 50.64
C ASP A 527 35.01 -13.93 49.38
N GLY A 528 35.70 -14.82 48.64
CA GLY A 528 35.12 -15.59 47.53
C GLY A 528 35.00 -14.86 46.17
N GLY A 529 35.16 -15.52 45.03
CA GLY A 529 35.55 -16.91 44.80
C GLY A 529 35.56 -17.23 43.30
N GLY A 530 36.55 -17.97 42.82
CA GLY A 530 36.62 -18.43 41.42
C GLY A 530 36.14 -19.86 41.25
N GLY A 531 35.85 -20.28 40.02
CA GLY A 531 35.57 -21.69 39.72
C GLY A 531 34.97 -21.95 38.34
N CYS A 532 35.74 -22.60 37.46
CA CYS A 532 35.23 -23.28 36.28
C CYS A 532 34.84 -24.72 36.65
N ALA A 533 33.71 -25.24 36.16
CA ALA A 533 33.55 -26.66 35.84
C ALA A 533 32.34 -26.93 34.93
N THR A 534 32.47 -27.94 34.09
CA THR A 534 31.44 -28.55 33.24
C THR A 534 30.52 -29.48 34.04
N THR A 535 29.27 -29.71 33.57
CA THR A 535 28.81 -31.06 33.17
C THR A 535 27.40 -31.09 32.55
N SER A 536 27.21 -32.14 31.75
CA SER A 536 26.01 -32.57 31.03
C SER A 536 24.74 -32.82 31.85
N SER A 537 23.59 -32.72 31.18
CA SER A 537 22.49 -33.69 31.38
C SER A 537 21.92 -34.15 30.03
N THR A 538 21.42 -35.39 30.00
CA THR A 538 21.11 -36.15 28.77
C THR A 538 19.72 -36.78 28.90
N GLY A 539 18.94 -36.81 27.81
CA GLY A 539 17.64 -37.49 27.73
C GLY A 539 16.64 -36.67 26.90
N GLY A 540 16.17 -37.09 25.72
CA GLY A 540 16.39 -38.33 25.00
C GLY A 540 15.16 -39.24 25.03
N SER A 541 14.39 -39.25 23.93
CA SER A 541 13.58 -40.41 23.55
C SER A 541 13.32 -40.42 22.04
N LEU A 542 13.21 -41.63 21.47
CA LEU A 542 13.25 -41.94 20.04
C LEU A 542 11.90 -42.43 19.51
N ALA A 543 11.62 -42.18 18.23
CA ALA A 543 10.92 -43.10 17.31
C ALA A 543 11.03 -42.55 15.86
N THR A 544 12.10 -42.86 15.11
CA THR A 544 12.24 -44.01 14.18
C THR A 544 11.35 -44.00 12.92
N VAL A 545 12.04 -43.79 11.79
CA VAL A 545 11.94 -44.57 10.52
C VAL A 545 10.61 -44.54 9.73
N SER A 546 10.68 -44.02 8.51
CA SER A 546 10.41 -44.80 7.28
C SER A 546 10.90 -44.08 6.01
N ILE A 547 11.81 -44.73 5.27
CA ILE A 547 12.05 -44.43 3.85
C ILE A 547 10.98 -45.20 3.07
N GLY A 548 10.18 -44.52 2.25
CA GLY A 548 9.06 -45.10 1.50
C GLY A 548 9.03 -44.62 0.06
N LEU A 549 9.37 -45.52 -0.87
CA LEU A 549 9.44 -45.28 -2.31
C LEU A 549 8.05 -45.45 -2.97
N GLY A 550 7.68 -44.53 -3.87
CA GLY A 550 6.97 -44.91 -5.11
C GLY A 550 5.46 -44.63 -5.27
N LEU A 551 5.17 -43.92 -6.37
CA LEU A 551 4.10 -44.15 -7.36
C LEU A 551 2.62 -43.80 -7.08
N ALA A 552 1.94 -43.49 -8.20
CA ALA A 552 0.56 -43.01 -8.38
C ALA A 552 0.30 -41.57 -7.86
N ILE A 553 -0.45 -40.70 -8.55
CA ILE A 553 -1.60 -40.95 -9.45
C ILE A 553 -1.50 -40.20 -10.79
N LEU A 554 -1.86 -40.93 -11.86
CA LEU A 554 -2.23 -40.43 -13.18
C LEU A 554 -3.64 -39.80 -13.14
N ALA A 555 -3.81 -38.57 -13.63
CA ALA A 555 -4.92 -38.12 -14.51
C ALA A 555 -5.28 -36.63 -14.33
N LEU A 556 -5.01 -35.82 -15.36
CA LEU A 556 -5.98 -34.88 -16.00
C LEU A 556 -5.27 -33.87 -16.91
N ARG A 557 -5.17 -34.19 -18.22
CA ARG A 557 -5.37 -33.23 -19.33
C ARG A 557 -5.38 -33.92 -20.70
N ARG A 558 -6.36 -34.80 -20.89
CA ARG A 558 -6.79 -35.25 -22.23
C ARG A 558 -7.98 -34.39 -22.67
N ARG A 559 -7.75 -33.46 -23.62
CA ARG A 559 -8.70 -32.92 -24.64
C ARG A 559 -8.21 -31.55 -25.15
N ARG A 560 -7.66 -31.52 -26.38
CA ARG A 560 -7.72 -30.42 -27.37
C ARG A 560 -7.10 -30.87 -28.71
N ARG A 561 -7.77 -31.84 -29.33
CA ARG A 561 -8.09 -31.88 -30.78
C ARG A 561 -9.64 -31.92 -30.81
N GLU A 562 -10.37 -31.36 -31.77
CA GLU A 562 -10.04 -30.43 -32.87
C GLU A 562 -10.27 -28.95 -32.40
N ALA A 563 -10.14 -27.86 -33.19
CA ALA A 563 -9.98 -27.70 -34.64
C ALA A 563 -9.18 -26.42 -34.99
N ARG A 564 -8.42 -26.48 -36.09
CA ARG A 564 -8.17 -25.38 -37.04
C ARG A 564 -7.52 -25.97 -38.29
N ALA A 565 -8.35 -26.24 -39.29
CA ALA A 565 -7.93 -26.63 -40.62
C ALA A 565 -8.79 -25.87 -41.64
N SER A 566 -8.35 -24.65 -42.00
CA SER A 566 -8.70 -23.95 -43.24
C SER A 566 -8.04 -22.56 -43.24
N GLU A 567 -6.81 -22.44 -43.74
CA GLU A 567 -6.33 -21.15 -44.26
C GLU A 567 -5.23 -21.36 -45.32
N ALA A 568 -5.73 -21.48 -46.55
CA ALA A 568 -5.07 -21.54 -47.85
C ALA A 568 -6.23 -21.38 -48.86
N THR A 569 -6.21 -20.53 -49.89
CA THR A 569 -5.13 -19.77 -50.55
C THR A 569 -5.76 -18.70 -51.46
N GLY A 570 -5.05 -17.60 -51.70
CA GLY A 570 -5.29 -16.68 -52.83
C GLY A 570 -6.50 -15.73 -52.68
N THR A 571 -6.57 -14.61 -53.41
CA THR A 571 -5.73 -14.15 -54.53
C THR A 571 -5.48 -12.64 -54.46
N ALA A 572 -4.32 -12.20 -54.98
CA ALA A 572 -4.01 -10.79 -55.22
C ALA A 572 -3.68 -10.58 -56.70
N ASP A 573 -4.52 -9.78 -57.36
CA ASP A 573 -4.39 -9.01 -58.62
C ASP A 573 -5.83 -8.49 -58.90
N GLU A 574 -6.11 -7.41 -59.61
CA GLU A 574 -5.33 -6.76 -60.67
C GLU A 574 -5.53 -5.22 -60.68
N LYS A 575 -4.86 -4.55 -61.61
CA LYS A 575 -4.81 -3.11 -61.89
C LYS A 575 -5.97 -2.61 -62.78
N GLN A 576 -6.17 -1.29 -62.75
CA GLN A 576 -6.80 -0.44 -63.80
C GLN A 576 -8.32 -0.63 -64.03
N ASP A 577 -9.10 0.38 -64.44
CA ASP A 577 -8.83 1.83 -64.68
C ASP A 577 -9.80 2.70 -63.85
#